data_AF-A0A935ZTD5-F1
#
_entry.id   AF-A0A935ZTD5-F1
#
_cell.length_a   1.000
_cell.length_b   1.000
_cell.length_c   1.000
_cell.angle_alpha   90.00
_cell.angle_beta   90.00
_cell.angle_gamma   90.00
#
_symmetry.space_group_name_H-M   'P 1'
#
loop_
_entity.id
_entity.type
_entity.pdbx_description
1 polymer ?
#
loop_
_entity_poly.entity_id
_entity_poly.type
_entity_poly.pdbx_seq_one_letter_code
_entity_poly.pdbx_strand_id
1 'polypeptide(L)'
;MSFPIHRASYRTLDPDFVGPVFVADIDRTYLMTRFSSFQGMARIPFERAEDKQDIEGMARLFREIRNGPDASGRDTPLYFVSASPRQLRPVIERKMALDGIGFDGTTFKDWGAVAFRMRLHRLKEQIGFKLTALLAHRAELPRGAEEYLLGDDLEHDPLTYCLYADMTAGRIRDDDAARILALNGVLPVDAKAIASSVRYLQRGRGVSRALIRLERHDAPEAFLDFAPGVVPCTGAFQMALVLWRLGCIARAGIGRVASEMTHRGVEPAKLTAQLADLVRRAVIDPDDGQQLLDELVDKSQAAAMPQMPGVDEGWARAQARPLDRVWTPGRYLGD
;
A
#
# COMPACT_ATOMS: atom_id res chain seq x y z
N MET A 1 -0.66 15.53 22.39
CA MET A 1 -1.64 14.41 22.34
C MET A 1 -1.71 13.93 20.91
N SER A 2 -1.52 12.63 20.69
CA SER A 2 -1.54 12.00 19.37
C SER A 2 -2.94 11.96 18.75
N PHE A 3 -2.99 11.71 17.45
CA PHE A 3 -4.23 11.49 16.71
C PHE A 3 -4.98 10.29 17.31
N PRO A 4 -6.29 10.38 17.59
CA PRO A 4 -7.01 9.27 18.20
C PRO A 4 -7.25 8.13 17.18
N ILE A 5 -6.68 6.96 17.49
CA ILE A 5 -6.76 5.75 16.69
C ILE A 5 -7.30 4.61 17.54
N HIS A 6 -7.96 3.65 16.89
CA HIS A 6 -8.38 2.40 17.50
C HIS A 6 -7.62 1.25 16.83
N ARG A 7 -6.72 0.61 17.57
CA ARG A 7 -5.85 -0.44 17.04
C ARG A 7 -6.12 -1.77 17.72
N ALA A 8 -5.97 -2.85 16.96
CA ALA A 8 -5.78 -4.19 17.50
C ALA A 8 -4.65 -4.90 16.77
N SER A 9 -3.81 -5.56 17.55
CA SER A 9 -2.81 -6.51 17.08
C SER A 9 -3.19 -7.89 17.60
N TYR A 10 -3.20 -8.88 16.71
CA TYR A 10 -3.46 -10.29 17.02
C TYR A 10 -2.18 -11.13 17.00
N ARG A 11 -1.06 -10.52 16.57
CA ARG A 11 0.25 -11.16 16.55
C ARG A 11 1.29 -10.26 17.18
N THR A 12 2.15 -10.88 17.97
CA THR A 12 3.42 -10.31 18.42
C THR A 12 4.52 -11.00 17.62
N LEU A 13 5.35 -10.22 16.92
CA LEU A 13 6.49 -10.77 16.20
C LEU A 13 7.63 -11.06 17.16
N ASP A 14 8.42 -12.08 16.83
CA ASP A 14 9.65 -12.37 17.54
C ASP A 14 10.59 -11.13 17.51
N PRO A 15 11.21 -10.71 18.63
CA PRO A 15 12.15 -9.60 18.63
C PRO A 15 13.30 -9.73 17.60
N ASP A 16 13.68 -10.95 17.27
CA ASP A 16 14.74 -11.28 16.30
C ASP A 16 14.19 -11.55 14.88
N PHE A 17 12.90 -11.32 14.64
CA PHE A 17 12.29 -11.49 13.31
C PHE A 17 12.99 -10.59 12.28
N VAL A 18 13.41 -11.23 11.19
CA VAL A 18 13.95 -10.59 9.99
C VAL A 18 13.11 -11.02 8.80
N GLY A 19 12.46 -10.07 8.14
CA GLY A 19 11.63 -10.39 6.99
C GLY A 19 10.62 -9.31 6.63
N PRO A 20 9.82 -9.57 5.58
CA PRO A 20 8.82 -8.63 5.11
C PRO A 20 7.66 -8.51 6.09
N VAL A 21 7.17 -7.28 6.28
CA VAL A 21 5.94 -6.94 6.99
C VAL A 21 5.11 -6.04 6.08
N PHE A 22 3.84 -6.39 5.88
CA PHE A 22 2.94 -5.66 5.01
C PHE A 22 1.96 -4.81 5.81
N VAL A 23 1.78 -3.57 5.39
CA VAL A 23 0.71 -2.69 5.89
C VAL A 23 -0.08 -2.18 4.70
N ALA A 24 -1.36 -2.54 4.64
CA ALA A 24 -2.23 -2.15 3.55
C ALA A 24 -3.35 -1.22 4.01
N ASP A 25 -3.65 -0.20 3.22
CA ASP A 25 -4.91 0.50 3.35
C ASP A 25 -6.07 -0.41 2.93
N ILE A 26 -7.25 -0.17 3.51
CA ILE A 26 -8.46 -0.95 3.22
C ILE A 26 -9.31 -0.26 2.15
N ASP A 27 -9.63 1.00 2.40
CA ASP A 27 -10.57 1.75 1.60
C ASP A 27 -9.93 2.09 0.26
N ARG A 28 -10.62 1.85 -0.86
CA ARG A 28 -10.10 2.07 -2.23
C ARG A 28 -8.80 1.35 -2.59
N THR A 29 -8.22 0.57 -1.69
CA THR A 29 -7.07 -0.29 -1.95
C THR A 29 -7.50 -1.75 -2.06
N TYR A 30 -8.27 -2.23 -1.07
CA TYR A 30 -8.88 -3.57 -1.07
C TYR A 30 -10.36 -3.51 -1.45
N LEU A 31 -11.12 -2.59 -0.86
CA LEU A 31 -12.57 -2.48 -1.06
C LEU A 31 -12.91 -1.37 -2.05
N MET A 32 -13.87 -1.63 -2.94
CA MET A 32 -14.52 -0.62 -3.78
C MET A 32 -15.48 0.24 -2.93
N THR A 33 -14.95 1.11 -2.08
CA THR A 33 -15.76 1.91 -1.15
C THR A 33 -16.10 3.30 -1.69
N ARG A 34 -17.34 3.52 -2.17
CA ARG A 34 -17.84 4.87 -2.54
C ARG A 34 -18.13 5.76 -1.32
N PHE A 35 -17.15 6.12 -0.51
CA PHE A 35 -17.34 7.10 0.57
C PHE A 35 -17.19 8.53 0.06
N SER A 36 -18.16 9.02 -0.71
CA SER A 36 -18.13 10.38 -1.25
C SER A 36 -18.96 11.41 -0.46
N SER A 37 -19.62 11.06 0.66
CA SER A 37 -20.27 12.07 1.50
C SER A 37 -20.61 11.61 2.92
N PHE A 38 -20.76 12.58 3.85
CA PHE A 38 -21.35 12.38 5.18
C PHE A 38 -22.74 11.73 5.13
N GLN A 39 -23.49 11.86 4.01
CA GLN A 39 -24.78 11.17 3.80
C GLN A 39 -24.61 9.69 3.42
N GLY A 40 -23.54 9.34 2.69
CA GLY A 40 -23.18 7.94 2.43
C GLY A 40 -22.86 7.18 3.73
N MET A 41 -22.26 7.87 4.71
CA MET A 41 -21.94 7.32 6.02
C MET A 41 -23.14 6.86 6.85
N ALA A 42 -24.29 7.55 6.75
CA ALA A 42 -25.49 7.19 7.51
C ALA A 42 -26.17 5.90 7.00
N ARG A 43 -25.84 5.45 5.77
CA ARG A 43 -26.37 4.19 5.19
C ARG A 43 -25.52 2.96 5.55
N ILE A 44 -24.28 3.15 5.96
CA ILE A 44 -23.33 2.06 6.25
C ILE A 44 -23.75 1.13 7.40
N PRO A 45 -24.47 1.54 8.47
CA PRO A 45 -24.89 0.61 9.52
C PRO A 45 -25.76 -0.55 9.03
N PHE A 46 -26.32 -0.43 7.82
CA PHE A 46 -27.18 -1.44 7.19
C PHE A 46 -26.49 -2.21 6.06
N GLU A 47 -25.28 -1.82 5.63
CA GLU A 47 -24.52 -2.57 4.63
C GLU A 47 -23.96 -3.85 5.26
N ARG A 48 -24.29 -5.00 4.67
CA ARG A 48 -23.77 -6.28 5.12
C ARG A 48 -22.34 -6.47 4.59
N ALA A 49 -21.59 -7.35 5.22
CA ALA A 49 -20.24 -7.68 4.75
C ALA A 49 -20.27 -8.19 3.30
N GLU A 50 -21.32 -8.92 2.95
CA GLU A 50 -21.55 -9.49 1.63
C GLU A 50 -21.83 -8.43 0.54
N ASP A 51 -22.29 -7.23 0.92
CA ASP A 51 -22.58 -6.14 -0.01
C ASP A 51 -21.31 -5.35 -0.41
N LYS A 52 -20.21 -5.54 0.34
CA LYS A 52 -18.94 -4.89 0.05
C LYS A 52 -18.24 -5.63 -1.09
N GLN A 53 -17.87 -4.90 -2.14
CA GLN A 53 -17.14 -5.47 -3.26
C GLN A 53 -15.65 -5.21 -3.08
N ASP A 54 -14.84 -6.25 -3.23
CA ASP A 54 -13.39 -6.14 -3.30
C ASP A 54 -12.96 -5.81 -4.74
N ILE A 55 -11.84 -5.10 -4.85
CA ILE A 55 -11.21 -4.79 -6.13
C ILE A 55 -10.65 -6.07 -6.74
N GLU A 56 -10.77 -6.22 -8.06
CA GLU A 56 -10.46 -7.46 -8.78
C GLU A 56 -9.03 -7.94 -8.49
N GLY A 57 -8.93 -9.15 -7.93
CA GLY A 57 -7.66 -9.81 -7.62
C GLY A 57 -7.01 -9.37 -6.31
N MET A 58 -7.48 -8.32 -5.62
CA MET A 58 -6.84 -7.84 -4.38
C MET A 58 -6.96 -8.85 -3.23
N ALA A 59 -8.13 -9.46 -3.04
CA ALA A 59 -8.30 -10.54 -2.08
C ALA A 59 -7.35 -11.72 -2.35
N ARG A 60 -7.11 -12.04 -3.63
CA ARG A 60 -6.13 -13.06 -4.00
C ARG A 60 -4.71 -12.62 -3.72
N LEU A 61 -4.36 -11.38 -4.06
CA LEU A 61 -3.04 -10.82 -3.78
C LEU A 61 -2.70 -10.89 -2.28
N PHE A 62 -3.62 -10.51 -1.39
CA PHE A 62 -3.37 -10.60 0.05
C PHE A 62 -3.17 -12.04 0.53
N ARG A 63 -3.91 -13.00 -0.03
CA ARG A 63 -3.67 -14.43 0.24
C ARG A 63 -2.28 -14.86 -0.23
N GLU A 64 -1.80 -14.37 -1.38
CA GLU A 64 -0.44 -14.65 -1.85
C GLU A 64 0.64 -13.97 -1.01
N ILE A 65 0.41 -12.75 -0.54
CA ILE A 65 1.27 -12.09 0.44
C ILE A 65 1.37 -12.96 1.70
N ARG A 66 0.25 -13.44 2.23
CA ARG A 66 0.22 -14.34 3.40
C ARG A 66 0.91 -15.67 3.16
N ASN A 67 0.97 -16.18 1.93
CA ASN A 67 1.69 -17.41 1.61
C ASN A 67 3.21 -17.18 1.58
N GLY A 68 3.65 -15.96 1.22
CA GLY A 68 5.04 -15.62 1.04
C GLY A 68 5.66 -16.20 -0.23
N PRO A 69 7.00 -16.16 -0.35
CA PRO A 69 7.72 -16.62 -1.54
C PRO A 69 7.93 -18.13 -1.62
N ASP A 70 7.71 -18.87 -0.54
CA ASP A 70 8.00 -20.31 -0.45
C ASP A 70 6.76 -21.18 -0.21
N ALA A 71 6.89 -22.47 -0.56
CA ALA A 71 5.83 -23.46 -0.37
C ALA A 71 5.62 -23.86 1.11
N SER A 72 6.49 -23.39 2.02
CA SER A 72 6.33 -23.63 3.46
C SER A 72 5.20 -22.83 4.09
N GLY A 73 4.58 -21.90 3.35
CA GLY A 73 3.47 -21.09 3.86
C GLY A 73 3.95 -20.18 4.98
N ARG A 74 4.92 -19.30 4.67
CA ARG A 74 5.30 -18.23 5.59
C ARG A 74 4.10 -17.35 5.77
N ASP A 75 3.39 -17.52 6.89
CA ASP A 75 2.32 -16.67 7.36
C ASP A 75 2.85 -15.24 7.55
N THR A 76 3.00 -14.54 6.42
CA THR A 76 3.80 -13.31 6.33
C THR A 76 3.04 -12.19 7.01
N PRO A 77 3.68 -11.42 7.91
CA PRO A 77 2.97 -10.44 8.68
C PRO A 77 2.18 -9.44 7.82
N LEU A 78 0.87 -9.33 8.05
CA LEU A 78 -0.03 -8.49 7.25
C LEU A 78 -0.98 -7.72 8.17
N TYR A 79 -0.90 -6.40 8.10
CA TYR A 79 -1.70 -5.47 8.89
C TYR A 79 -2.49 -4.56 7.98
N PHE A 80 -3.63 -4.08 8.48
CA PHE A 80 -4.47 -3.15 7.75
C PHE A 80 -4.69 -1.84 8.49
N VAL A 81 -4.74 -0.74 7.75
CA VAL A 81 -5.10 0.59 8.23
C VAL A 81 -6.34 1.07 7.47
N SER A 82 -7.24 1.79 8.13
CA SER A 82 -8.43 2.36 7.49
C SER A 82 -8.83 3.67 8.15
N ALA A 83 -9.12 4.67 7.32
CA ALA A 83 -9.69 5.94 7.77
C ALA A 83 -11.17 5.83 8.19
N SER A 84 -11.80 4.69 7.92
CA SER A 84 -13.18 4.41 8.31
C SER A 84 -13.39 4.47 9.83
N PRO A 85 -14.61 4.79 10.30
CA PRO A 85 -14.93 4.76 11.71
C PRO A 85 -14.72 3.37 12.32
N ARG A 86 -14.21 3.30 13.55
CA ARG A 86 -14.02 2.04 14.29
C ARG A 86 -15.26 1.14 14.34
N GLN A 87 -16.46 1.70 14.23
CA GLN A 87 -17.73 0.97 14.21
C GLN A 87 -17.86 0.03 13.01
N LEU A 88 -17.16 0.29 11.90
CA LEU A 88 -17.18 -0.54 10.69
C LEU A 88 -16.25 -1.75 10.78
N ARG A 89 -15.40 -1.79 11.81
CA ARG A 89 -14.41 -2.85 11.99
C ARG A 89 -15.00 -4.26 11.92
N PRO A 90 -16.10 -4.62 12.64
CA PRO A 90 -16.63 -5.98 12.59
C PRO A 90 -17.12 -6.38 11.18
N VAL A 91 -17.65 -5.43 10.41
CA VAL A 91 -18.15 -5.68 9.05
C VAL A 91 -16.98 -5.90 8.09
N ILE A 92 -15.93 -5.07 8.19
CA ILE A 92 -14.75 -5.17 7.34
C ILE A 92 -13.96 -6.45 7.65
N GLU A 93 -13.72 -6.75 8.93
CA GLU A 93 -13.02 -7.98 9.33
C GLU A 93 -13.80 -9.23 8.92
N ARG A 94 -15.15 -9.19 8.99
CA ARG A 94 -15.99 -10.26 8.47
C ARG A 94 -15.87 -10.41 6.95
N LYS A 95 -15.82 -9.31 6.19
CA LYS A 95 -15.61 -9.37 4.73
C LYS A 95 -14.24 -9.96 4.40
N MET A 96 -13.18 -9.53 5.09
CA MET A 96 -11.85 -10.13 4.92
C MET A 96 -11.86 -11.64 5.18
N ALA A 97 -12.57 -12.09 6.22
CA ALA A 97 -12.74 -13.52 6.51
C ALA A 97 -13.50 -14.26 5.41
N LEU A 98 -14.58 -13.68 4.85
CA LEU A 98 -15.31 -14.26 3.71
C LEU A 98 -14.44 -14.40 2.46
N ASP A 99 -13.49 -13.49 2.27
CA ASP A 99 -12.52 -13.52 1.17
C ASP A 99 -11.32 -14.43 1.45
N GLY A 100 -11.26 -15.05 2.64
CA GLY A 100 -10.17 -15.91 3.07
C GLY A 100 -8.86 -15.17 3.34
N ILE A 101 -8.92 -13.88 3.66
CA ILE A 101 -7.75 -13.05 3.97
C ILE A 101 -7.42 -13.22 5.46
N GLY A 102 -6.31 -13.89 5.77
CA GLY A 102 -5.70 -13.87 7.10
C GLY A 102 -4.92 -12.58 7.34
N PHE A 103 -4.98 -12.02 8.55
CA PHE A 103 -4.27 -10.79 8.92
C PHE A 103 -3.94 -10.77 10.43
N ASP A 104 -2.98 -9.94 10.80
CA ASP A 104 -2.41 -9.88 12.14
C ASP A 104 -2.80 -8.62 12.92
N GLY A 105 -3.51 -7.68 12.31
CA GLY A 105 -4.03 -6.52 13.02
C GLY A 105 -4.71 -5.51 12.12
N THR A 106 -5.53 -4.67 12.75
CA THR A 106 -6.27 -3.60 12.09
C THR A 106 -6.19 -2.31 12.89
N THR A 107 -6.10 -1.17 12.20
CA THR A 107 -6.13 0.16 12.80
C THR A 107 -7.20 1.02 12.12
N PHE A 108 -8.12 1.55 12.92
CA PHE A 108 -9.23 2.39 12.47
C PHE A 108 -9.16 3.79 13.08
N LYS A 109 -9.82 4.75 12.44
CA LYS A 109 -9.96 6.11 12.95
C LYS A 109 -11.00 6.18 14.07
N ASP A 110 -10.67 6.84 15.18
CA ASP A 110 -11.63 7.06 16.27
C ASP A 110 -12.38 8.38 16.10
N TRP A 111 -13.42 8.35 15.27
CA TRP A 111 -14.24 9.51 14.96
C TRP A 111 -14.95 10.11 16.19
N GLY A 112 -15.34 9.27 17.16
CA GLY A 112 -16.01 9.73 18.38
C GLY A 112 -15.09 10.60 19.23
N ALA A 113 -13.85 10.15 19.42
CA ALA A 113 -12.83 10.94 20.12
C ALA A 113 -12.43 12.21 19.35
N VAL A 114 -12.48 12.21 18.02
CA VAL A 114 -12.25 13.42 17.20
C VAL A 114 -13.39 14.43 17.37
N ALA A 115 -14.64 13.98 17.23
CA ALA A 115 -15.83 14.83 17.26
C ALA A 115 -16.06 15.46 18.65
N PHE A 116 -15.88 14.68 19.72
CA PHE A 116 -16.01 15.15 21.11
C PHE A 116 -15.03 16.29 21.45
N ARG A 117 -13.90 16.38 20.73
CA ARG A 117 -12.89 17.43 20.94
C ARG A 117 -13.15 18.71 20.14
N MET A 118 -14.31 18.85 19.48
CA MET A 118 -14.67 19.95 18.56
C MET A 118 -13.61 20.23 17.45
N ARG A 119 -12.82 19.22 17.08
CA ARG A 119 -11.77 19.34 16.03
C ARG A 119 -12.25 18.73 14.71
N LEU A 120 -13.36 19.25 14.17
CA LEU A 120 -13.99 18.75 12.93
C LEU A 120 -13.03 18.71 11.72
N HIS A 121 -12.01 19.58 11.71
CA HIS A 121 -10.95 19.55 10.69
C HIS A 121 -10.19 18.22 10.62
N ARG A 122 -9.94 17.57 11.78
CA ARG A 122 -9.26 16.26 11.85
C ARG A 122 -10.04 15.12 11.21
N LEU A 123 -11.35 15.28 11.02
CA LEU A 123 -12.16 14.26 10.35
C LEU A 123 -11.78 14.15 8.87
N LYS A 124 -11.43 15.28 8.22
CA LYS A 124 -10.99 15.34 6.82
C LYS A 124 -9.49 15.12 6.64
N GLU A 125 -8.71 15.25 7.71
CA GLU A 125 -7.27 15.05 7.69
C GLU A 125 -6.91 13.55 7.61
N GLN A 126 -6.24 13.14 6.52
CA GLN A 126 -5.82 11.75 6.29
C GLN A 126 -4.34 11.50 6.61
N ILE A 127 -3.45 12.44 6.26
CA ILE A 127 -2.00 12.30 6.44
C ILE A 127 -1.65 12.09 7.92
N GLY A 128 -2.11 12.97 8.82
CA GLY A 128 -1.78 12.87 10.24
C GLY A 128 -2.35 11.61 10.92
N PHE A 129 -3.54 11.15 10.48
CA PHE A 129 -4.11 9.89 10.93
C PHE A 129 -3.24 8.69 10.51
N LYS A 130 -2.99 8.54 9.20
CA LYS A 130 -2.24 7.40 8.66
C LYS A 130 -0.80 7.39 9.19
N LEU A 131 -0.12 8.54 9.29
CA LEU A 131 1.20 8.61 9.93
C LEU A 131 1.17 8.18 11.40
N THR A 132 0.16 8.61 12.16
CA THR A 132 0.04 8.17 13.56
C THR A 132 -0.17 6.66 13.66
N ALA A 133 -0.99 6.08 12.78
CA ALA A 133 -1.22 4.64 12.72
C ALA A 133 0.05 3.85 12.34
N LEU A 134 0.76 4.29 11.29
CA LEU A 134 2.00 3.68 10.83
C LEU A 134 3.10 3.75 11.89
N LEU A 135 3.28 4.90 12.55
CA LEU A 135 4.27 5.05 13.63
C LEU A 135 3.93 4.22 14.87
N ALA A 136 2.65 4.13 15.23
CA ALA A 136 2.21 3.25 16.32
C ALA A 136 2.48 1.77 15.99
N HIS A 137 2.30 1.38 14.73
CA HIS A 137 2.66 0.04 14.28
C HIS A 137 4.17 -0.19 14.31
N ARG A 138 4.96 0.74 13.77
CA ARG A 138 6.43 0.69 13.76
C ARG A 138 7.05 0.52 15.13
N ALA A 139 6.46 1.16 16.14
CA ALA A 139 6.93 1.07 17.52
C ALA A 139 6.92 -0.36 18.08
N GLU A 140 6.11 -1.24 17.51
CA GLU A 140 5.99 -2.65 17.92
C GLU A 140 6.73 -3.61 16.98
N LEU A 141 7.29 -3.11 15.89
CA LEU A 141 8.00 -3.94 14.93
C LEU A 141 9.47 -4.16 15.34
N PRO A 142 9.99 -5.38 15.16
CA PRO A 142 11.39 -5.69 15.42
C PRO A 142 12.33 -4.96 14.46
N ARG A 143 13.63 -4.87 14.79
CA ARG A 143 14.62 -4.15 13.96
C ARG A 143 14.72 -4.74 12.55
N GLY A 144 14.62 -6.07 12.46
CA GLY A 144 14.72 -6.83 11.22
C GLY A 144 13.49 -6.76 10.33
N ALA A 145 12.38 -6.17 10.80
CA ALA A 145 11.20 -5.96 9.99
C ALA A 145 11.48 -4.98 8.84
N GLU A 146 11.18 -5.43 7.63
CA GLU A 146 11.26 -4.68 6.39
C GLU A 146 9.84 -4.42 5.88
N GLU A 147 9.45 -3.15 5.80
CA GLU A 147 8.05 -2.78 5.61
C GLU A 147 7.70 -2.58 4.13
N TYR A 148 6.55 -3.11 3.73
CA TYR A 148 5.93 -2.94 2.43
C TYR A 148 4.55 -2.30 2.60
N LEU A 149 4.33 -1.17 1.96
CA LEU A 149 3.11 -0.38 2.13
C LEU A 149 2.23 -0.50 0.89
N LEU A 150 0.94 -0.75 1.06
CA LEU A 150 -0.03 -0.82 -0.04
C LEU A 150 -1.13 0.21 0.18
N GLY A 151 -1.39 1.06 -0.82
CA GLY A 151 -2.38 2.14 -0.74
C GLY A 151 -2.93 2.52 -2.11
N ASP A 152 -3.58 3.68 -2.22
CA ASP A 152 -4.17 4.19 -3.47
C ASP A 152 -3.84 5.67 -3.77
N ASP A 153 -4.09 6.10 -5.01
CA ASP A 153 -3.84 7.47 -5.48
C ASP A 153 -5.02 8.46 -5.30
N LEU A 154 -6.18 8.00 -4.84
CA LEU A 154 -7.30 8.87 -4.51
C LEU A 154 -7.08 9.58 -3.17
N GLU A 155 -6.53 8.86 -2.21
CA GLU A 155 -6.12 9.39 -0.92
C GLU A 155 -4.73 10.05 -0.96
N HIS A 156 -4.17 10.31 0.21
CA HIS A 156 -2.85 10.94 0.35
C HIS A 156 -1.74 9.90 0.57
N ASP A 157 -1.95 8.64 0.18
CA ASP A 157 -1.02 7.53 0.47
C ASP A 157 0.36 7.72 -0.14
N PRO A 158 0.53 8.14 -1.41
CA PRO A 158 1.85 8.30 -1.99
C PRO A 158 2.72 9.25 -1.15
N LEU A 159 2.16 10.40 -0.78
CA LEU A 159 2.84 11.38 0.05
C LEU A 159 3.02 10.90 1.50
N THR A 160 1.98 10.30 2.09
CA THR A 160 2.01 9.79 3.47
C THR A 160 3.10 8.73 3.64
N TYR A 161 3.21 7.81 2.69
CA TYR A 161 4.19 6.72 2.73
C TYR A 161 5.61 7.25 2.49
N CYS A 162 5.81 8.23 1.61
CA CYS A 162 7.11 8.90 1.47
C CYS A 162 7.53 9.62 2.76
N LEU A 163 6.64 10.42 3.35
CA LEU A 163 6.90 11.11 4.61
C LEU A 163 7.24 10.11 5.72
N TYR A 164 6.46 9.03 5.84
CA TYR A 164 6.73 7.97 6.80
C TYR A 164 8.10 7.30 6.58
N ALA A 165 8.41 6.91 5.35
CA ALA A 165 9.67 6.27 5.00
C ALA A 165 10.87 7.21 5.28
N ASP A 166 10.77 8.48 4.89
CA ASP A 166 11.83 9.46 5.07
C ASP A 166 12.05 9.83 6.53
N MET A 167 10.98 9.98 7.31
CA MET A 167 11.07 10.28 8.73
C MET A 167 11.65 9.09 9.52
N THR A 168 11.20 7.86 9.25
CA THR A 168 11.70 6.67 9.96
C THR A 168 13.13 6.29 9.58
N ALA A 169 13.57 6.60 8.36
CA ALA A 169 14.95 6.46 7.93
C ALA A 169 15.86 7.63 8.36
N GLY A 170 15.30 8.73 8.88
CA GLY A 170 16.04 9.93 9.26
C GLY A 170 16.55 10.75 8.07
N ARG A 171 15.91 10.62 6.90
CA ARG A 171 16.19 11.41 5.69
C ARG A 171 15.58 12.80 5.74
N ILE A 172 14.47 12.95 6.46
CA ILE A 172 13.98 14.24 6.94
C ILE A 172 14.55 14.48 8.34
N ARG A 173 15.14 15.65 8.56
CA ARG A 173 15.67 16.03 9.87
C ARG A 173 14.55 16.17 10.89
N ASP A 174 14.81 15.75 12.12
CA ASP A 174 13.83 15.76 13.21
C ASP A 174 13.26 17.16 13.53
N ASP A 175 14.02 18.23 13.26
CA ASP A 175 13.60 19.61 13.47
C ASP A 175 12.73 20.15 12.31
N ASP A 176 12.85 19.55 11.13
CA ASP A 176 12.06 19.91 9.95
C ASP A 176 10.73 19.16 9.89
N ALA A 177 10.64 17.98 10.50
CA ALA A 177 9.49 17.08 10.40
C ALA A 177 8.15 17.79 10.73
N ALA A 178 8.08 18.53 11.85
CA ALA A 178 6.84 19.20 12.23
C ALA A 178 6.45 20.33 11.25
N ARG A 179 7.43 21.05 10.69
CA ARG A 179 7.21 22.11 9.68
C ARG A 179 6.71 21.50 8.37
N ILE A 180 7.36 20.44 7.89
CA ILE A 180 6.99 19.74 6.66
C ILE A 180 5.57 19.15 6.78
N LEU A 181 5.23 18.52 7.91
CA LEU A 181 3.87 18.01 8.14
C LEU A 181 2.83 19.14 8.11
N ALA A 182 3.12 20.28 8.74
CA ALA A 182 2.22 21.43 8.73
C ALA A 182 2.04 22.04 7.33
N LEU A 183 3.12 22.10 6.53
CA LEU A 183 3.06 22.51 5.12
C LEU A 183 2.10 21.62 4.31
N ASN A 184 2.05 20.33 4.63
CA ASN A 184 1.20 19.34 3.97
C ASN A 184 -0.19 19.19 4.63
N GLY A 185 -0.62 20.18 5.42
CA GLY A 185 -2.00 20.24 5.96
C GLY A 185 -2.24 19.46 7.24
N VAL A 186 -1.21 18.92 7.89
CA VAL A 186 -1.31 18.32 9.23
C VAL A 186 -1.42 19.43 10.27
N LEU A 187 -2.36 19.33 11.22
CA LEU A 187 -2.49 20.35 12.25
C LEU A 187 -1.21 20.49 13.08
N PRO A 188 -0.76 21.71 13.44
CA PRO A 188 0.53 21.91 14.13
C PRO A 188 0.72 21.10 15.40
N VAL A 189 -0.35 20.85 16.15
CA VAL A 189 -0.33 20.02 17.36
C VAL A 189 -0.10 18.54 17.06
N ASP A 190 -0.67 18.04 15.96
CA ASP A 190 -0.51 16.65 15.51
C ASP A 190 0.86 16.48 14.84
N ALA A 191 1.28 17.45 14.02
CA ALA A 191 2.61 17.50 13.42
C ALA A 191 3.72 17.40 14.49
N LYS A 192 3.61 18.18 15.58
CA LYS A 192 4.53 18.09 16.73
C LYS A 192 4.49 16.73 17.42
N ALA A 193 3.30 16.15 17.60
CA ALA A 193 3.15 14.85 18.23
C ALA A 193 3.78 13.74 17.38
N ILE A 194 3.52 13.73 16.07
CA ILE A 194 4.08 12.80 15.09
C ILE A 194 5.61 12.93 15.05
N ALA A 195 6.13 14.15 14.89
CA ALA A 195 7.58 14.39 14.89
C ALA A 195 8.24 13.93 16.20
N SER A 196 7.58 14.13 17.35
CA SER A 196 8.07 13.63 18.63
C SER A 196 8.10 12.11 18.68
N SER A 197 7.06 11.42 18.19
CA SER A 197 7.02 9.95 18.17
C SER A 197 8.19 9.35 17.39
N VAL A 198 8.54 9.92 16.24
CA VAL A 198 9.66 9.44 15.42
C VAL A 198 10.99 9.43 16.18
N ARG A 199 11.25 10.46 17.01
CA ARG A 199 12.49 10.59 17.80
C ARG A 199 12.71 9.42 18.76
N TYR A 200 11.65 8.78 19.21
CA TYR A 200 11.71 7.66 20.14
C TYR A 200 11.63 6.29 19.45
N LEU A 201 11.46 6.26 18.13
CA LEU A 201 11.40 5.02 17.40
C LEU A 201 12.78 4.40 17.24
N GLN A 202 12.80 3.08 17.40
CA GLN A 202 13.95 2.29 17.03
C GLN A 202 14.07 2.22 15.50
N ARG A 203 15.16 2.78 14.98
CA ARG A 203 15.50 2.63 13.56
C ARG A 203 15.71 1.15 13.24
N GLY A 204 15.05 0.67 12.19
CA GLY A 204 15.20 -0.70 11.67
C GLY A 204 15.53 -0.68 10.19
N ARG A 205 15.17 -1.75 9.47
CA ARG A 205 15.37 -1.81 8.00
C ARG A 205 14.49 -0.81 7.24
N GLY A 206 13.38 -0.38 7.84
CA GLY A 206 12.51 0.68 7.33
C GLY A 206 11.61 0.21 6.19
N VAL A 207 11.11 1.17 5.42
CA VAL A 207 10.22 0.92 4.28
C VAL A 207 11.04 0.54 3.06
N SER A 208 10.76 -0.64 2.51
CA SER A 208 11.39 -1.15 1.29
C SER A 208 10.70 -0.60 0.04
N ARG A 209 9.37 -0.73 -0.04
CA ARG A 209 8.56 -0.19 -1.15
C ARG A 209 7.16 0.20 -0.70
N ALA A 210 6.60 1.18 -1.40
CA ALA A 210 5.20 1.54 -1.36
C ALA A 210 4.54 1.25 -2.72
N LEU A 211 3.56 0.36 -2.76
CA LEU A 211 2.79 0.03 -3.97
C LEU A 211 1.47 0.81 -3.92
N ILE A 212 1.22 1.63 -4.94
CA ILE A 212 0.05 2.51 -4.99
C ILE A 212 -0.86 2.07 -6.11
N ARG A 213 -2.11 1.74 -5.79
CA ARG A 213 -3.15 1.44 -6.78
C ARG A 213 -3.63 2.72 -7.45
N LEU A 214 -3.60 2.75 -8.78
CA LEU A 214 -4.09 3.86 -9.58
C LEU A 214 -5.60 3.72 -9.81
N GLU A 215 -6.41 4.47 -9.05
CA GLU A 215 -7.86 4.59 -9.24
C GLU A 215 -8.25 5.87 -9.99
N ARG A 216 -7.52 6.98 -9.82
CA ARG A 216 -7.76 8.22 -10.59
C ARG A 216 -7.52 8.05 -12.08
N HIS A 217 -6.93 6.93 -12.50
CA HIS A 217 -6.36 6.73 -13.83
C HIS A 217 -5.31 7.79 -14.16
N ASP A 218 -4.66 8.35 -13.12
CA ASP A 218 -3.50 9.22 -13.34
C ASP A 218 -2.45 8.42 -14.10
N ALA A 219 -1.89 9.04 -15.13
CA ALA A 219 -0.81 8.45 -15.90
C ALA A 219 0.33 8.13 -14.92
N PRO A 220 0.89 6.90 -14.88
CA PRO A 220 1.97 6.52 -13.96
C PRO A 220 3.10 7.56 -13.90
N GLU A 221 3.30 8.31 -14.98
CA GLU A 221 4.26 9.40 -15.14
C GLU A 221 4.19 10.46 -14.02
N ALA A 222 3.03 10.67 -13.39
CA ALA A 222 2.88 11.55 -12.22
C ALA A 222 3.70 11.09 -11.00
N PHE A 223 4.13 9.82 -10.99
CA PHE A 223 4.90 9.20 -9.91
C PHE A 223 6.41 9.18 -10.17
N LEU A 224 6.90 9.74 -11.28
CA LEU A 224 8.34 9.78 -11.59
C LEU A 224 9.19 10.42 -10.49
N ASP A 225 8.66 11.41 -9.77
CA ASP A 225 9.37 12.04 -8.64
C ASP A 225 9.41 11.17 -7.38
N PHE A 226 8.47 10.24 -7.24
CA PHE A 226 8.35 9.34 -6.09
C PHE A 226 9.15 8.03 -6.28
N ALA A 227 9.58 7.75 -7.51
CA ALA A 227 10.42 6.60 -7.82
C ALA A 227 11.83 6.73 -7.20
N PRO A 228 12.44 5.61 -6.76
CA PRO A 228 11.98 4.23 -6.91
C PRO A 228 11.20 3.68 -5.69
N GLY A 229 11.04 4.49 -4.63
CA GLY A 229 10.41 4.05 -3.38
C GLY A 229 8.93 3.75 -3.53
N VAL A 230 8.23 4.54 -4.37
CA VAL A 230 6.82 4.34 -4.70
C VAL A 230 6.67 3.74 -6.09
N VAL A 231 5.87 2.68 -6.20
CA VAL A 231 5.60 1.96 -7.45
C VAL A 231 4.10 2.05 -7.77
N PRO A 232 3.68 2.86 -8.75
CA PRO A 232 2.28 2.92 -9.16
C PRO A 232 1.89 1.65 -9.94
N CYS A 233 0.73 1.10 -9.59
CA CYS A 233 0.18 -0.14 -10.10
C CYS A 233 -1.29 0.06 -10.49
N THR A 234 -1.71 -0.37 -11.67
CA THR A 234 -3.10 -0.26 -12.15
C THR A 234 -4.04 -1.31 -11.56
N GLY A 235 -3.53 -2.25 -10.77
CA GLY A 235 -4.33 -3.28 -10.10
C GLY A 235 -3.50 -4.39 -9.46
N ALA A 236 -4.20 -5.41 -8.94
CA ALA A 236 -3.60 -6.50 -8.18
C ALA A 236 -2.54 -7.30 -8.95
N PHE A 237 -2.72 -7.47 -10.27
CA PHE A 237 -1.77 -8.21 -11.10
C PHE A 237 -0.40 -7.52 -11.19
N GLN A 238 -0.36 -6.19 -11.43
CA GLN A 238 0.91 -5.45 -11.41
C GLN A 238 1.55 -5.47 -10.02
N MET A 239 0.75 -5.37 -8.95
CA MET A 239 1.28 -5.49 -7.59
C MET A 239 1.90 -6.88 -7.35
N ALA A 240 1.25 -7.96 -7.82
CA ALA A 240 1.78 -9.32 -7.71
C ALA A 240 3.13 -9.47 -8.43
N LEU A 241 3.25 -8.93 -9.64
CA LEU A 241 4.50 -8.93 -10.42
C LEU A 241 5.63 -8.21 -9.67
N VAL A 242 5.35 -7.03 -9.13
CA VAL A 242 6.31 -6.25 -8.33
C VAL A 242 6.73 -7.02 -7.08
N LEU A 243 5.78 -7.57 -6.33
CA LEU A 243 6.08 -8.33 -5.11
C LEU A 243 6.84 -9.64 -5.39
N TRP A 244 6.59 -10.29 -6.52
CA TRP A 244 7.40 -11.43 -6.95
C TRP A 244 8.84 -11.02 -7.24
N ARG A 245 9.05 -9.91 -7.99
CA ARG A 245 10.39 -9.40 -8.29
C ARG A 245 11.17 -9.02 -7.03
N LEU A 246 10.47 -8.58 -5.99
CA LEU A 246 11.00 -8.26 -4.66
C LEU A 246 11.19 -9.50 -3.77
N GLY A 247 10.82 -10.70 -4.24
CA GLY A 247 10.96 -11.94 -3.49
C GLY A 247 9.95 -12.08 -2.33
N CYS A 248 8.83 -11.36 -2.39
CA CYS A 248 7.79 -11.39 -1.36
C CYS A 248 6.70 -12.43 -1.63
N ILE A 249 6.45 -12.79 -2.89
CA ILE A 249 5.49 -13.83 -3.25
C ILE A 249 6.09 -14.80 -4.27
N ALA A 250 5.57 -16.03 -4.29
CA ALA A 250 6.02 -17.05 -5.24
C ALA A 250 5.61 -16.71 -6.68
N ARG A 251 6.40 -17.15 -7.67
CA ARG A 251 6.05 -16.99 -9.10
C ARG A 251 4.67 -17.57 -9.43
N ALA A 252 4.35 -18.74 -8.86
CA ALA A 252 3.03 -19.36 -9.01
C ALA A 252 1.88 -18.50 -8.45
N GLY A 253 2.16 -17.61 -7.49
CA GLY A 253 1.20 -16.66 -6.94
C GLY A 253 0.71 -15.66 -8.00
N ILE A 254 1.58 -15.25 -8.93
CA ILE A 254 1.20 -14.37 -10.06
C ILE A 254 0.10 -15.02 -10.90
N GLY A 255 0.29 -16.28 -11.30
CA GLY A 255 -0.69 -17.02 -12.09
C GLY A 255 -2.03 -17.20 -11.39
N ARG A 256 -2.02 -17.37 -10.06
CA ARG A 256 -3.25 -17.48 -9.26
C ARG A 256 -3.99 -16.14 -9.14
N VAL A 257 -3.28 -15.02 -9.03
CA VAL A 257 -3.88 -13.67 -9.11
C VAL A 257 -4.46 -13.44 -10.51
N ALA A 258 -3.72 -13.76 -11.56
CA ALA A 258 -4.20 -13.64 -12.94
C ALA A 258 -5.47 -14.47 -13.18
N SER A 259 -5.49 -15.74 -12.77
CA SER A 259 -6.64 -16.64 -12.89
C SER A 259 -7.87 -16.15 -12.13
N GLU A 260 -7.70 -15.59 -10.93
CA GLU A 260 -8.81 -14.97 -10.18
C GLU A 260 -9.40 -13.77 -10.96
N MET A 261 -8.53 -12.93 -11.52
CA MET A 261 -8.96 -11.76 -12.30
C MET A 261 -9.69 -12.19 -13.59
N THR A 262 -9.19 -13.19 -14.32
CA THR A 262 -9.86 -13.68 -15.54
C THR A 262 -11.20 -14.36 -15.24
N HIS A 263 -11.31 -15.13 -14.15
CA HIS A 263 -12.59 -15.66 -13.68
C HIS A 263 -13.62 -14.57 -13.35
N ARG A 264 -13.15 -13.40 -12.92
CA ARG A 264 -13.98 -12.20 -12.69
C ARG A 264 -14.20 -11.35 -13.95
N GLY A 265 -13.82 -11.85 -15.12
CA GLY A 265 -14.10 -11.22 -16.42
C GLY A 265 -13.02 -10.24 -16.90
N VAL A 266 -11.85 -10.17 -16.26
CA VAL A 266 -10.71 -9.41 -16.80
C VAL A 266 -10.14 -10.13 -18.02
N GLU A 267 -10.09 -9.44 -19.16
CA GLU A 267 -9.55 -10.02 -20.39
C GLU A 267 -8.04 -10.31 -20.29
N PRO A 268 -7.55 -11.46 -20.80
CA PRO A 268 -6.12 -11.77 -20.82
C PRO A 268 -5.26 -10.68 -21.49
N ALA A 269 -5.78 -10.04 -22.54
CA ALA A 269 -5.11 -8.93 -23.22
C ALA A 269 -4.80 -7.75 -22.28
N LYS A 270 -5.67 -7.49 -21.29
CA LYS A 270 -5.45 -6.46 -20.26
C LYS A 270 -4.31 -6.84 -19.31
N LEU A 271 -4.18 -8.13 -18.95
CA LEU A 271 -3.05 -8.61 -18.14
C LEU A 271 -1.73 -8.50 -18.92
N THR A 272 -1.73 -8.85 -20.20
CA THR A 272 -0.56 -8.65 -21.09
C THR A 272 -0.16 -7.18 -21.18
N ALA A 273 -1.13 -6.27 -21.36
CA ALA A 273 -0.85 -4.83 -21.39
C ALA A 273 -0.29 -4.32 -20.05
N GLN A 274 -0.80 -4.83 -18.93
CA GLN A 274 -0.30 -4.52 -17.58
C GLN A 274 1.15 -4.99 -17.38
N LEU A 275 1.51 -6.18 -17.88
CA LEU A 275 2.89 -6.67 -17.84
C LEU A 275 3.82 -5.80 -18.71
N ALA A 276 3.40 -5.53 -19.95
CA ALA A 276 4.14 -4.69 -20.89
C ALA A 276 4.38 -3.27 -20.32
N ASP A 277 3.40 -2.69 -19.62
CA ASP A 277 3.58 -1.39 -18.95
C ASP A 277 4.66 -1.43 -17.86
N LEU A 278 4.74 -2.49 -17.04
CA LEU A 278 5.81 -2.60 -16.03
C LEU A 278 7.19 -2.76 -16.66
N VAL A 279 7.29 -3.47 -17.79
CA VAL A 279 8.55 -3.56 -18.55
C VAL A 279 8.95 -2.20 -19.10
N ARG A 280 8.01 -1.49 -19.77
CA ARG A 280 8.23 -0.12 -20.25
C ARG A 280 8.72 0.81 -19.13
N ARG A 281 8.20 0.67 -17.91
CA ARG A 281 8.55 1.50 -16.75
C ARG A 281 9.81 1.03 -15.98
N ALA A 282 10.59 0.10 -16.54
CA ALA A 282 11.79 -0.46 -15.91
C ALA A 282 11.53 -1.09 -14.53
N VAL A 283 10.29 -1.52 -14.24
CA VAL A 283 9.93 -2.16 -12.97
C VAL A 283 10.16 -3.67 -13.04
N ILE A 284 9.94 -4.24 -14.22
CA ILE A 284 10.23 -5.65 -14.55
C ILE A 284 11.24 -5.64 -15.70
N ASP A 285 12.23 -6.52 -15.62
CA ASP A 285 13.23 -6.67 -16.67
C ASP A 285 12.58 -7.24 -17.95
N PRO A 286 12.98 -6.80 -19.17
CA PRO A 286 12.36 -7.28 -20.41
C PRO A 286 12.38 -8.80 -20.58
N ASP A 287 13.47 -9.46 -20.15
CA ASP A 287 13.60 -10.91 -20.22
C ASP A 287 12.62 -11.64 -19.28
N ASP A 288 12.48 -11.16 -18.04
CA ASP A 288 11.47 -11.67 -17.10
C ASP A 288 10.06 -11.43 -17.63
N GLY A 289 9.82 -10.25 -18.22
CA GLY A 289 8.55 -9.91 -18.86
C GLY A 289 8.20 -10.85 -20.01
N GLN A 290 9.17 -11.20 -20.85
CA GLN A 290 8.96 -12.14 -21.94
C GLN A 290 8.64 -13.56 -21.41
N GLN A 291 9.39 -14.04 -20.42
CA GLN A 291 9.12 -15.35 -19.82
C GLN A 291 7.72 -15.44 -19.17
N LEU A 292 7.27 -14.37 -18.52
CA LEU A 292 5.94 -14.30 -17.91
C LEU A 292 4.84 -14.22 -18.96
N LEU A 293 5.08 -13.52 -20.08
CA LEU A 293 4.12 -13.48 -21.19
C LEU A 293 3.91 -14.87 -21.78
N ASP A 294 4.99 -15.62 -21.99
CA ASP A 294 4.95 -16.99 -22.51
C ASP A 294 4.15 -17.94 -21.59
N GLU A 295 4.08 -17.65 -20.29
CA GLU A 295 3.28 -18.40 -19.31
C GLU A 295 1.80 -17.98 -19.27
N LEU A 296 1.49 -16.72 -19.56
CA LEU A 296 0.13 -16.16 -19.52
C LEU A 296 -0.67 -16.45 -20.78
N VAL A 297 0.01 -16.52 -21.93
CA VAL A 297 -0.60 -16.75 -23.23
C VAL A 297 -0.60 -18.25 -23.52
N ASP A 298 -1.77 -18.81 -23.85
CA ASP A 298 -1.85 -20.20 -24.30
C ASP A 298 -0.96 -20.41 -25.53
N LYS A 299 -0.21 -21.52 -25.57
CA LYS A 299 0.72 -21.85 -26.67
C LYS A 299 0.03 -21.87 -28.04
N SER A 300 -1.28 -22.05 -28.07
CA SER A 300 -2.12 -21.99 -29.27
C SER A 300 -2.22 -20.60 -29.92
N GLN A 301 -1.92 -19.51 -29.17
CA GLN A 301 -1.96 -18.12 -29.64
C GLN A 301 -0.56 -17.50 -29.88
N ALA A 302 0.50 -18.32 -29.79
CA ALA A 302 1.89 -17.87 -29.86
C ALA A 302 2.30 -17.13 -31.15
N ALA A 303 1.60 -17.37 -32.27
CA ALA A 303 1.96 -16.81 -33.58
C ALA A 303 1.62 -15.32 -33.76
N ALA A 304 0.88 -14.70 -32.83
CA ALA A 304 0.51 -13.28 -32.86
C ALA A 304 0.99 -12.52 -31.60
N MET A 305 2.02 -13.02 -30.93
CA MET A 305 2.50 -12.43 -29.68
C MET A 305 3.14 -11.06 -29.92
N PRO A 306 2.67 -9.99 -29.24
CA PRO A 306 3.40 -8.75 -29.20
C PRO A 306 4.72 -8.95 -28.45
N GLN A 307 5.83 -8.53 -29.06
CA GLN A 307 7.12 -8.47 -28.38
C GLN A 307 7.03 -7.52 -27.18
N MET A 308 7.69 -7.85 -26.07
CA MET A 308 7.77 -6.93 -24.92
C MET A 308 8.35 -5.57 -25.37
N PRO A 309 7.77 -4.45 -24.90
CA PRO A 309 8.24 -3.14 -25.30
C PRO A 309 9.64 -2.86 -24.75
N GLY A 310 10.33 -1.93 -25.40
CA GLY A 310 11.55 -1.33 -24.85
C GLY A 310 11.25 -0.54 -23.58
N VAL A 311 12.30 -0.31 -22.78
CA VAL A 311 12.23 0.49 -21.56
C VAL A 311 12.21 1.99 -21.91
N ASP A 312 11.33 2.74 -21.26
CA ASP A 312 11.32 4.20 -21.31
C ASP A 312 12.49 4.79 -20.52
N GLU A 313 13.28 5.67 -21.14
CA GLU A 313 14.48 6.23 -20.52
C GLU A 313 14.19 7.06 -19.26
N GLY A 314 13.06 7.77 -19.22
CA GLY A 314 12.66 8.58 -18.07
C GLY A 314 12.44 7.70 -16.85
N TRP A 315 11.72 6.60 -17.05
CA TRP A 315 11.54 5.57 -16.04
C TRP A 315 12.82 4.85 -15.67
N ALA A 316 13.66 4.45 -16.64
CA ALA A 316 14.95 3.82 -16.35
C ALA A 316 15.82 4.71 -15.44
N ARG A 317 15.91 6.01 -15.76
CA ARG A 317 16.62 6.99 -14.91
C ARG A 317 15.97 7.12 -13.53
N ALA A 318 14.65 7.06 -13.44
CA ALA A 318 13.94 7.17 -12.17
C ALA A 318 14.11 5.91 -11.30
N GLN A 319 14.10 4.72 -11.88
CA GLN A 319 14.32 3.45 -11.16
C GLN A 319 15.77 3.26 -10.72
N ALA A 320 16.73 3.82 -11.47
CA ALA A 320 18.16 3.74 -11.14
C ALA A 320 18.59 4.64 -9.97
N ARG A 321 17.70 5.49 -9.43
CA ARG A 321 18.03 6.36 -8.29
C ARG A 321 18.25 5.51 -7.02
N PRO A 322 19.11 5.94 -6.10
CA PRO A 322 19.31 5.21 -4.83
C PRO A 322 18.04 5.18 -3.97
N LEU A 323 17.77 4.05 -3.29
CA LEU A 323 16.61 3.91 -2.39
C LEU A 323 16.76 4.70 -1.08
N ASP A 324 17.98 5.04 -0.70
CA ASP A 324 18.32 5.84 0.48
C ASP A 324 18.18 7.36 0.23
N ARG A 325 17.79 7.78 -0.98
CA ARG A 325 17.40 9.18 -1.25
C ARG A 325 16.14 9.55 -0.48
N VAL A 326 15.86 10.86 -0.35
CA VAL A 326 14.56 11.35 0.11
C VAL A 326 13.48 10.97 -0.90
N TRP A 327 12.45 10.24 -0.46
CA TRP A 327 11.34 9.78 -1.31
C TRP A 327 10.31 10.89 -1.55
N THR A 328 10.12 11.77 -0.57
CA THR A 328 9.21 12.90 -0.64
C THR A 328 9.68 13.91 -1.71
N PRO A 329 8.87 14.21 -2.75
CA PRO A 329 9.24 15.22 -3.74
C PRO A 329 9.44 16.61 -3.12
N GLY A 330 10.42 17.39 -3.63
CA GLY A 330 10.82 18.69 -3.07
C GLY A 330 9.67 19.70 -2.89
N ARG A 331 8.69 19.68 -3.79
CA ARG A 331 7.46 20.51 -3.69
C ARG A 331 6.68 20.33 -2.37
N TYR A 332 6.85 19.20 -1.69
CA TYR A 332 6.22 18.91 -0.41
C TYR A 332 7.14 19.17 0.79
N LEU A 333 8.42 19.46 0.57
CA LEU A 333 9.41 19.82 1.60
C LEU A 333 9.50 21.34 1.82
N GLY A 334 9.00 22.11 0.84
CA GLY A 334 9.05 23.57 0.81
C GLY A 334 10.27 24.13 0.09
N ASP A 335 10.86 23.33 -0.82
CA ASP A 335 11.98 23.71 -1.70
C ASP A 335 11.52 24.48 -2.94
#